data_AF-A0A932IZJ4-F1
#
_entry.id   AF-A0A932IZJ4-F1
#
_cell.length_a   1.000
_cell.length_b   1.000
_cell.length_c   1.000
_cell.angle_alpha   90.00
_cell.angle_beta   90.00
_cell.angle_gamma   90.00
#
_symmetry.space_group_name_H-M   'P 1'
#
loop_
_entity.id
_entity.type
_entity.pdbx_description
1 polymer ?
#
loop_
_entity_poly.entity_id
_entity_poly.type
_entity_poly.pdbx_seq_one_letter_code
_entity_poly.pdbx_strand_id
1 'polypeptide(L)'
;MSPIVGAQDEASAQAAASISSATASRNAAWAEPIAAEQNLFRVTPSFFRSARLLPQDVTLLQKLGIKTVVSLRAFHSDESVLKNTAIKMIRVPI
;
A
#
# COMPACT_ATOMS: atom_id res chain seq x y z
N MET A 1 13.28 -10.98 -69.46
CA MET A 1 14.57 -10.76 -68.78
C MET A 1 14.55 -9.37 -68.15
N SER A 2 14.49 -9.34 -66.82
CA SER A 2 14.60 -8.20 -65.87
C SER A 2 13.77 -8.58 -64.61
N PRO A 3 14.12 -8.12 -63.40
CA PRO A 3 15.16 -8.73 -62.58
C PRO A 3 14.68 -9.13 -61.17
N ILE A 4 15.60 -9.80 -60.48
CA ILE A 4 15.63 -10.07 -59.04
C ILE A 4 15.58 -8.77 -58.21
N VAL A 5 14.77 -8.75 -57.15
CA VAL A 5 15.13 -8.19 -55.83
C VAL A 5 14.19 -8.87 -54.81
N GLY A 6 14.81 -9.66 -53.93
CA GLY A 6 14.14 -10.26 -52.79
C GLY A 6 13.70 -9.16 -51.83
N ALA A 7 12.41 -9.17 -51.53
CA ALA A 7 11.87 -8.55 -50.34
C ALA A 7 12.39 -9.32 -49.11
N GLN A 8 12.78 -8.58 -48.07
CA GLN A 8 12.58 -8.84 -46.64
C GLN A 8 13.76 -8.29 -45.81
N ASP A 9 13.63 -7.05 -45.37
CA ASP A 9 14.24 -6.58 -44.12
C ASP A 9 13.32 -5.52 -43.52
N GLU A 10 12.19 -5.94 -42.95
CA GLU A 10 11.47 -5.15 -41.96
C GLU A 10 10.81 -6.11 -40.95
N ALA A 11 10.83 -5.68 -39.69
CA ALA A 11 10.16 -6.29 -38.55
C ALA A 11 10.83 -7.53 -37.91
N SER A 12 11.95 -7.30 -37.23
CA SER A 12 12.28 -8.02 -36.00
C SER A 12 12.41 -7.04 -34.83
N ALA A 13 11.27 -6.41 -34.49
CA ALA A 13 11.12 -5.62 -33.27
C ALA A 13 9.85 -6.05 -32.52
N GLN A 14 9.65 -7.36 -32.34
CA GLN A 14 8.58 -7.87 -31.48
C GLN A 14 9.00 -9.16 -30.78
N ALA A 15 9.92 -9.06 -29.83
CA ALA A 15 10.19 -10.12 -28.87
C ALA A 15 10.50 -9.55 -27.48
N ALA A 16 9.77 -8.50 -27.06
CA ALA A 16 9.56 -8.22 -25.65
C ALA A 16 8.26 -8.91 -25.25
N ALA A 17 8.31 -10.24 -25.13
CA ALA A 17 7.19 -11.02 -24.64
C ALA A 17 6.80 -10.50 -23.26
N SER A 18 5.56 -10.04 -23.19
CA SER A 18 4.90 -9.45 -22.04
C SER A 18 5.11 -10.31 -20.80
N ILE A 19 5.84 -9.80 -19.82
CA ILE A 19 5.65 -10.25 -18.44
C ILE A 19 4.29 -9.69 -18.05
N SER A 20 3.23 -10.40 -18.41
CA SER A 20 1.93 -10.23 -17.78
C SER A 20 2.15 -10.60 -16.32
N SER A 21 2.49 -9.60 -15.52
CA SER A 21 2.32 -9.61 -14.08
C SER A 21 0.86 -9.98 -13.89
N ALA A 22 0.57 -11.27 -13.72
CA ALA A 22 -0.69 -11.72 -13.20
C ALA A 22 -0.75 -11.11 -11.80
N THR A 23 -1.30 -9.91 -11.72
CA THR A 23 -1.66 -9.25 -10.48
C THR A 23 -2.66 -10.22 -9.88
N ALA A 24 -2.17 -11.12 -9.02
CA ALA A 24 -3.01 -12.02 -8.25
C ALA A 24 -4.11 -11.14 -7.66
N SER A 25 -5.33 -11.33 -8.14
CA SER A 25 -6.45 -10.45 -7.79
C SER A 25 -6.52 -10.44 -6.28
N ARG A 26 -6.30 -9.27 -5.69
CA ARG A 26 -6.21 -9.13 -4.24
C ARG A 26 -7.55 -9.59 -3.67
N ASN A 27 -7.54 -10.60 -2.81
CA ASN A 27 -8.77 -11.08 -2.19
C ASN A 27 -9.42 -9.93 -1.43
N ALA A 28 -10.64 -9.56 -1.81
CA ALA A 28 -11.37 -8.45 -1.20
C ALA A 28 -11.60 -8.67 0.32
N ALA A 29 -11.61 -9.93 0.77
CA ALA A 29 -11.79 -10.29 2.17
C ALA A 29 -10.55 -10.09 3.06
N TRP A 30 -9.35 -9.80 2.50
CA TRP A 30 -8.14 -9.66 3.32
C TRP A 30 -8.11 -8.39 4.16
N ALA A 31 -8.42 -7.26 3.54
CA ALA A 31 -8.53 -5.97 4.23
C ALA A 31 -9.25 -4.96 3.32
N GLU A 32 -10.22 -4.27 3.88
CA GLU A 32 -10.98 -3.21 3.21
C GLU A 32 -10.18 -1.90 3.24
N PRO A 33 -9.97 -1.22 2.11
CA PRO A 33 -9.31 0.07 2.07
C PRO A 33 -10.20 1.15 2.69
N ILE A 34 -9.70 1.87 3.70
CA ILE A 34 -10.39 3.01 4.30
C ILE A 34 -9.81 4.32 3.77
N ALA A 35 -8.48 4.41 3.69
CA ALA A 35 -7.77 5.55 3.12
C ALA A 35 -6.49 5.05 2.44
N ALA A 36 -6.55 4.89 1.12
CA ALA A 36 -5.47 4.30 0.33
C ALA A 36 -4.18 5.13 0.39
N GLU A 37 -4.30 6.46 0.36
CA GLU A 37 -3.20 7.42 0.47
C GLU A 37 -2.40 7.28 1.77
N GLN A 38 -3.08 6.88 2.87
CA GLN A 38 -2.46 6.65 4.18
C GLN A 38 -2.08 5.17 4.39
N ASN A 39 -2.28 4.33 3.36
CA ASN A 39 -2.18 2.88 3.45
C ASN A 39 -3.00 2.33 4.63
N LEU A 40 -4.17 2.92 4.90
CA LEU A 40 -5.06 2.55 6.00
C LEU A 40 -6.10 1.53 5.52
N PHE A 41 -6.07 0.36 6.13
CA PHE A 41 -6.97 -0.74 5.83
C PHE A 41 -7.61 -1.29 7.10
N ARG A 42 -8.88 -1.65 6.99
CA ARG A 42 -9.64 -2.39 8.00
C ARG A 42 -9.48 -3.88 7.73
N VAL A 43 -8.91 -4.62 8.68
CA VAL A 43 -8.76 -6.08 8.59
C VAL A 43 -9.93 -6.77 9.29
N THR A 44 -10.34 -6.25 10.45
CA THR A 44 -11.57 -6.65 11.16
C THR A 44 -12.31 -5.42 11.66
N PRO A 45 -13.54 -5.53 12.19
CA PRO A 45 -14.27 -4.39 12.73
C PRO A 45 -13.51 -3.59 13.81
N SER A 46 -12.61 -4.23 14.56
CA SER A 46 -11.81 -3.62 15.62
C SER A 46 -10.30 -3.54 15.33
N PHE A 47 -9.83 -4.11 14.22
CA PHE A 47 -8.41 -4.18 13.88
C PHE A 47 -8.10 -3.54 12.53
N PHE A 48 -7.16 -2.60 12.57
CA PHE A 48 -6.74 -1.81 11.41
C PHE A 48 -5.23 -1.91 11.25
N ARG A 49 -4.78 -1.76 10.00
CA ARG A 49 -3.37 -1.60 9.66
C ARG A 49 -3.19 -0.31 8.88
N SER A 50 -2.13 0.43 9.17
CA SER A 50 -1.80 1.69 8.48
C SER A 50 -0.31 1.75 8.13
N ALA A 51 0.08 2.70 7.29
CA ALA A 51 1.47 3.17 7.25
C ALA A 51 1.78 4.05 8.48
N ARG A 52 2.91 4.76 8.39
CA ARG A 52 3.30 5.80 9.37
C ARG A 52 2.17 6.81 9.56
N LEU A 53 1.89 7.15 10.81
CA LEU A 53 0.91 8.19 11.14
C LEU A 53 1.48 9.58 10.92
N LEU A 54 0.66 10.45 10.35
CA LEU A 54 0.86 11.89 10.27
C LEU A 54 -0.14 12.64 11.17
N PRO A 55 0.14 13.90 11.53
CA PRO A 55 -0.78 14.72 12.32
C PRO A 55 -2.19 14.80 11.76
N GLN A 56 -2.36 14.82 10.43
CA GLN A 56 -3.69 14.84 9.82
C GLN A 56 -4.51 13.56 10.06
N ASP A 57 -3.85 12.43 10.33
CA ASP A 57 -4.52 11.13 10.47
C ASP A 57 -5.21 10.99 11.83
N VAL A 58 -4.81 11.80 12.81
CA VAL A 58 -5.36 11.78 14.18
C VAL A 58 -6.88 11.96 14.18
N THR A 59 -7.37 12.92 13.40
CA THR A 59 -8.81 13.17 13.27
C THR A 59 -9.55 11.96 12.69
N LEU A 60 -8.93 11.24 11.75
CA LEU A 60 -9.49 10.03 11.17
C LEU A 60 -9.52 8.90 12.21
N LEU A 61 -8.43 8.70 12.97
CA LEU A 61 -8.35 7.70 14.04
C LEU A 61 -9.44 7.91 15.10
N GLN A 62 -9.68 9.16 15.49
CA GLN A 62 -10.73 9.51 16.45
C GLN A 62 -12.14 9.21 15.91
N LYS A 63 -12.41 9.55 14.64
CA LYS A 63 -13.68 9.22 13.98
C LYS A 63 -13.92 7.72 13.88
N LEU A 64 -12.86 6.94 13.68
CA LEU A 64 -12.91 5.47 13.67
C LEU A 64 -13.04 4.86 15.08
N GLY A 65 -12.98 5.67 16.14
CA GLY A 65 -13.07 5.21 17.53
C GLY A 65 -11.83 4.42 18.00
N ILE A 66 -10.68 4.62 17.35
CA ILE A 66 -9.44 3.93 17.69
C ILE A 66 -8.90 4.47 19.02
N LYS A 67 -8.73 3.57 19.99
CA LYS A 67 -8.22 3.89 21.34
C LYS A 67 -6.76 3.52 21.55
N THR A 68 -6.22 2.67 20.68
CA THR A 68 -4.87 2.12 20.83
C THR A 68 -4.18 2.04 19.48
N VAL A 69 -2.95 2.55 19.43
CA VAL A 69 -2.06 2.45 18.28
C VAL A 69 -0.86 1.60 18.69
N VAL A 70 -0.61 0.52 17.94
CA VAL A 70 0.54 -0.35 18.14
C VAL A 70 1.59 -0.03 17.08
N SER A 71 2.77 0.42 17.50
CA SER A 71 3.89 0.71 16.61
C SER A 71 4.90 -0.44 16.67
N LEU A 72 5.17 -1.05 15.52
CA LEU A 72 6.17 -2.11 15.35
C LEU A 72 7.54 -1.56 14.92
N ARG A 73 7.78 -0.25 15.08
CA ARG A 73 9.02 0.40 14.61
C ARG A 73 10.04 0.48 15.73
N ALA A 74 11.24 -0.07 15.51
CA ALA A 74 12.33 -0.03 16.48
C ALA A 74 12.87 1.40 16.72
N PHE A 75 13.06 2.19 15.66
CA PHE A 75 13.80 3.47 15.75
C PHE A 75 12.93 4.73 15.69
N HIS A 76 11.64 4.62 15.37
CA HIS A 76 10.76 5.77 15.13
C HIS A 76 9.54 5.76 16.03
N SER A 77 9.22 6.91 16.64
CA SER A 77 8.07 7.08 17.54
C SER A 77 7.01 7.94 16.89
N ASP A 78 5.75 7.50 16.96
CA ASP A 78 4.58 8.32 16.61
C ASP A 78 4.02 9.07 17.82
N GLU A 79 4.71 9.03 18.96
CA GLU A 79 4.22 9.61 20.22
C GLU A 79 3.87 11.08 20.06
N SER A 80 4.76 11.85 19.42
CA SER A 80 4.55 13.28 19.18
C SER A 80 3.29 13.59 18.38
N VAL A 81 2.85 12.68 17.52
CA VAL A 81 1.60 12.82 16.74
C VAL A 81 0.38 12.59 17.64
N LEU A 82 0.51 11.73 18.66
CA LEU A 82 -0.58 11.31 19.54
C LEU A 82 -0.60 12.02 20.91
N LYS A 83 0.39 12.85 21.24
CA LYS A 83 0.60 13.46 22.57
C LYS A 83 -0.63 14.17 23.17
N ASN A 84 -1.47 14.79 22.34
CA ASN A 84 -2.65 15.55 22.78
C ASN A 84 -3.97 14.79 22.55
N THR A 85 -3.91 13.45 22.49
CA THR A 85 -5.06 12.61 22.17
C THR A 85 -5.31 11.60 23.28
N ALA A 86 -6.53 11.09 23.37
CA ALA A 86 -6.88 9.97 24.26
C ALA A 86 -6.39 8.61 23.73
N ILE A 87 -5.58 8.59 22.67
CA ILE A 87 -5.11 7.37 22.01
C ILE A 87 -3.85 6.87 22.72
N LYS A 88 -3.90 5.66 23.26
CA LYS A 88 -2.74 5.02 23.88
C LYS A 88 -1.79 4.49 22.82
N MET A 89 -0.52 4.84 22.88
CA MET A 89 0.50 4.24 22.03
C MET A 89 1.19 3.08 22.75
N ILE A 90 1.26 1.92 22.09
CA ILE A 90 2.03 0.75 22.52
C ILE A 90 3.15 0.53 21.51
N ARG A 91 4.37 0.35 22.00
CA ARG A 91 5.52 0.04 21.15
C ARG A 91 5.94 -1.41 21.36
N VAL A 92 6.06 -2.14 20.27
CA VAL A 92 6.58 -3.51 20.25
C VAL A 92 7.79 -3.48 19.32
N PRO A 93 9.02 -3.38 19.86
CA PRO A 93 10.22 -3.39 19.04
C PRO A 93 10.39 -4.77 18.40
N ILE A 94 10.64 -4.77 17.09
CA ILE A 94 10.96 -5.96 16.28
C ILE A 94 12.19 -5.68 15.43
#